data_AF-A0A7K3J102-F1
#
_entry.id   AF-A0A7K3J102-F1
#
_cell.length_a   1.000
_cell.length_b   1.000
_cell.length_c   1.000
_cell.angle_alpha   90.00
_cell.angle_beta   90.00
_cell.angle_gamma   90.00
#
_symmetry.space_group_name_H-M   'P 1'
#
loop_
_entity.id
_entity.type
_entity.pdbx_description
1 polymer ?
#
loop_
_entity_poly.entity_id
_entity_poly.type
_entity_poly.pdbx_seq_one_letter_code
_entity_poly.pdbx_strand_id
1 'polypeptide(L)'
;MRRLFVSSLILLLIFSCRKETDDFLIWQKSLGTGNAFYIASSPDAGVISAGTLNNKAYLGKFKNNTETEMEYISESDGLFSSVWYNDSFIIAAGSS
;
A
#
# COMPACT_ATOMS: atom_id res chain seq x y z
N MET A 1 27.41 -24.75 -39.24
CA MET A 1 26.10 -24.80 -38.53
C MET A 1 26.23 -24.80 -37.01
N ARG A 2 27.03 -25.68 -36.39
CA ARG A 2 27.16 -25.77 -34.92
C ARG A 2 27.64 -24.49 -34.22
N ARG A 3 28.55 -23.72 -34.83
CA ARG A 3 29.02 -22.42 -34.27
C ARG A 3 27.95 -21.32 -34.27
N LEU A 4 27.13 -21.23 -35.34
CA LEU A 4 26.02 -20.27 -35.43
C LEU A 4 24.93 -20.56 -34.38
N PHE A 5 24.70 -21.84 -34.09
CA PHE A 5 23.74 -22.26 -33.07
C PHE A 5 24.19 -21.83 -31.67
N VAL A 6 25.48 -22.00 -31.36
CA VAL A 6 26.06 -21.58 -30.08
C VAL A 6 26.03 -20.05 -29.93
N SER A 7 26.34 -19.30 -30.99
CA SER A 7 26.26 -17.83 -30.96
C SER A 7 24.83 -17.33 -30.78
N SER A 8 23.84 -17.98 -31.41
CA SER A 8 22.42 -17.65 -31.23
C SER A 8 21.93 -17.94 -29.81
N LEU A 9 22.37 -19.06 -29.22
CA LEU A 9 22.05 -19.43 -27.84
C LEU A 9 22.60 -18.42 -26.83
N ILE A 10 23.84 -17.96 -27.03
CA ILE A 10 24.47 -16.95 -26.16
C ILE A 10 23.75 -15.61 -26.29
N LEU A 11 23.35 -15.21 -27.50
CA LEU A 11 22.59 -13.97 -27.71
C LEU A 11 21.25 -14.00 -26.96
N LEU A 12 20.52 -15.13 -27.02
CA LEU A 12 19.26 -15.32 -26.30
C LEU A 12 19.41 -15.26 -24.78
N LEU A 13 20.53 -15.78 -24.23
CA LEU A 13 20.79 -15.74 -22.80
C LEU A 13 21.05 -14.32 -22.27
N ILE A 14 21.63 -13.43 -23.08
CA ILE A 14 21.88 -12.03 -22.70
C ILE A 14 20.56 -11.23 -22.63
N PHE A 15 19.57 -11.54 -23.47
CA PHE A 15 18.25 -10.91 -23.42
C PHE A 15 17.35 -11.46 -22.30
N SER A 16 17.59 -12.68 -21.82
CA SER A 16 16.77 -13.32 -20.77
C SER A 16 17.06 -12.80 -19.36
N CYS A 17 18.15 -12.05 -19.16
CA CYS A 17 18.53 -11.52 -17.84
C CYS A 17 18.19 -10.03 -17.74
N ARG A 18 16.91 -9.68 -17.93
CA ARG A 18 16.39 -8.41 -17.42
C ARG A 18 16.00 -8.62 -15.96
N LYS A 19 16.95 -8.36 -15.06
CA LYS A 19 16.63 -8.21 -13.64
C LYS A 19 15.82 -6.93 -13.50
N GLU A 20 14.50 -7.05 -13.40
CA GLU A 20 13.66 -5.92 -13.03
C GLU A 20 14.09 -5.45 -11.64
N THR A 21 14.39 -4.17 -11.51
CA THR A 21 15.01 -3.59 -10.31
C THR A 21 14.00 -3.32 -9.20
N ASP A 22 12.71 -3.56 -9.45
CA ASP A 22 11.60 -3.13 -8.59
C ASP A 22 10.84 -4.29 -7.92
N ASP A 23 11.34 -5.54 -8.02
CA ASP A 23 10.71 -6.75 -7.48
C ASP A 23 10.49 -6.75 -5.94
N PHE A 24 11.05 -5.77 -5.22
CA PHE A 24 10.89 -5.65 -3.76
C PHE A 24 9.65 -4.86 -3.34
N LEU A 25 9.03 -4.10 -4.25
CA LEU A 25 7.87 -3.26 -3.93
C LEU A 25 6.70 -3.62 -4.84
N ILE A 26 5.86 -4.54 -4.35
CA ILE A 26 4.64 -4.95 -5.03
C ILE A 26 3.52 -4.00 -4.59
N TRP A 27 3.10 -3.10 -5.48
CA TRP A 27 1.93 -2.27 -5.25
C TRP A 27 0.67 -3.13 -5.18
N GLN A 28 -0.17 -2.90 -4.16
CA GLN A 28 -1.37 -3.71 -3.90
C GLN A 28 -2.67 -2.95 -4.17
N LYS A 29 -2.82 -1.73 -3.63
CA LYS A 29 -4.09 -1.00 -3.64
C LYS A 29 -3.86 0.51 -3.51
N SER A 30 -4.75 1.29 -4.14
CA SER A 30 -4.92 2.72 -3.90
C SER A 30 -6.32 2.99 -3.33
N LEU A 31 -6.41 3.91 -2.37
CA LEU A 31 -7.67 4.26 -1.70
C LEU A 31 -8.40 5.44 -2.34
N GLY A 32 -7.72 6.21 -3.19
CA GLY A 32 -8.26 7.39 -3.88
C GLY A 32 -7.42 8.64 -3.62
N THR A 33 -7.95 9.79 -4.01
CA THR A 33 -7.25 11.08 -3.88
C THR A 33 -7.33 11.59 -2.46
N GLY A 34 -6.17 11.82 -1.84
CA GLY A 34 -6.09 12.24 -0.45
C GLY A 34 -4.67 12.25 0.09
N ASN A 35 -4.52 12.54 1.38
CA ASN A 35 -3.23 12.54 2.07
C ASN A 35 -3.29 11.61 3.28
N ALA A 36 -2.38 10.65 3.38
CA ALA A 36 -2.22 9.83 4.58
C ALA A 36 -1.26 10.54 5.53
N PHE A 37 -1.74 10.94 6.71
CA PHE A 37 -0.95 11.61 7.74
C PHE A 37 -0.47 10.64 8.81
N TYR A 38 -1.17 9.51 8.97
CA TYR A 38 -0.79 8.44 9.88
C TYR A 38 -0.92 7.09 9.17
N ILE A 39 0.13 6.27 9.27
CA ILE A 39 0.11 4.88 8.81
C ILE A 39 0.82 4.05 9.88
N ALA A 40 0.18 2.97 10.32
CA ALA A 40 0.81 1.95 11.15
C ALA A 40 0.49 0.57 10.59
N SER A 41 1.43 -0.35 10.73
CA SER A 41 1.32 -1.73 10.27
C SER A 41 1.67 -2.68 11.41
N SER A 42 0.92 -3.77 11.52
CA SER A 42 1.18 -4.89 12.40
C SER A 42 1.17 -6.18 11.58
N PRO A 43 2.15 -7.09 11.76
CA PRO A 43 2.22 -8.35 11.02
C PRO A 43 0.96 -9.21 11.13
N ASP A 44 0.23 -9.11 12.24
CA ASP A 44 -0.95 -9.93 12.51
C ASP A 44 -2.25 -9.17 12.28
N ALA A 45 -2.29 -7.88 12.66
CA ALA A 45 -3.50 -7.07 12.65
C ALA A 45 -3.71 -6.26 11.35
N GLY A 46 -2.75 -6.28 10.42
CA GLY A 46 -2.81 -5.55 9.17
C GLY A 46 -2.37 -4.10 9.27
N VAL A 47 -2.98 -3.24 8.45
CA VAL A 47 -2.59 -1.84 8.28
C VAL A 47 -3.72 -0.93 8.73
N ILE A 48 -3.37 0.09 9.50
CA ILE A 48 -4.27 1.21 9.80
C ILE A 48 -3.71 2.48 9.16
N SER A 49 -4.59 3.24 8.53
CA SER A 49 -4.27 4.49 7.85
C SER A 49 -5.26 5.55 8.25
N ALA A 50 -4.79 6.77 8.47
CA ALA A 50 -5.64 7.91 8.72
C ALA A 50 -5.11 9.15 8.02
N GLY A 51 -6.04 10.01 7.61
CA GLY A 51 -5.70 11.22 6.88
C GLY A 51 -6.91 11.89 6.28
N THR A 52 -6.80 12.23 5.01
CA THR A 52 -7.88 12.78 4.20
C THR A 52 -8.16 11.91 2.99
N LEU A 53 -9.43 11.83 2.62
CA LEU A 53 -9.89 11.28 1.35
C LEU A 53 -10.92 12.25 0.77
N ASN A 54 -10.64 12.81 -0.41
CA ASN A 54 -11.47 13.86 -1.03
C ASN A 54 -11.79 15.02 -0.06
N ASN A 55 -10.77 15.52 0.66
CA ASN A 55 -10.84 16.59 1.68
C ASN A 55 -11.64 16.28 2.95
N LYS A 56 -12.15 15.06 3.11
CA LYS A 56 -12.84 14.60 4.31
C LYS A 56 -11.90 13.80 5.19
N ALA A 57 -12.08 13.90 6.50
CA ALA A 57 -11.31 13.10 7.44
C ALA A 57 -11.58 11.61 7.20
N TYR A 58 -10.51 10.83 7.03
CA TYR A 58 -10.59 9.43 6.64
C TYR A 58 -9.78 8.53 7.58
N LEU A 59 -10.36 7.41 7.97
CA LEU A 59 -9.74 6.35 8.76
C LEU A 59 -10.05 5.01 8.10
N GLY A 60 -9.04 4.20 7.86
CA GLY A 60 -9.16 2.87 7.28
C GLY A 60 -8.34 1.84 8.05
N LYS A 61 -8.92 0.67 8.28
CA LYS A 61 -8.23 -0.53 8.79
C LYS A 61 -8.36 -1.65 7.75
N PHE A 62 -7.23 -2.23 7.39
CA PHE A 62 -7.11 -3.28 6.38
C PHE A 62 -6.44 -4.49 6.99
N LYS A 63 -6.91 -5.68 6.64
CA LYS A 63 -6.26 -6.94 7.01
C LYS A 63 -4.96 -7.14 6.25
N ASN A 64 -4.18 -8.14 6.63
CA ASN A 64 -2.92 -8.51 5.97
C ASN A 64 -3.09 -8.84 4.47
N ASN A 65 -4.25 -9.39 4.08
CA ASN A 65 -4.61 -9.64 2.68
C ASN A 65 -5.17 -8.40 1.96
N THR A 66 -5.05 -7.21 2.55
CA THR A 66 -5.53 -5.91 2.05
C THR A 66 -7.04 -5.74 1.93
N GLU A 67 -7.82 -6.73 2.42
CA GLU A 67 -9.27 -6.58 2.56
C GLU A 67 -9.59 -5.48 3.56
N THR A 68 -10.55 -4.63 3.22
CA THR A 68 -11.06 -3.61 4.14
C THR A 68 -11.76 -4.29 5.30
N GLU A 69 -11.27 -4.06 6.52
CA GLU A 69 -11.91 -4.49 7.76
C GLU A 69 -12.88 -3.41 8.27
N MET A 70 -12.44 -2.15 8.21
CA MET A 70 -13.23 -1.00 8.62
C MET A 70 -12.80 0.23 7.81
N GLU A 71 -13.78 1.04 7.40
CA GLU A 71 -13.57 2.34 6.81
C GLU A 71 -14.54 3.35 7.42
N TYR A 72 -14.02 4.54 7.69
CA TYR A 72 -14.78 5.68 8.17
C TYR A 72 -14.36 6.94 7.42
N ILE A 73 -15.36 7.64 6.88
CA ILE A 73 -15.22 8.95 6.24
C ILE A 73 -16.11 9.91 7.02
N SER A 74 -15.56 10.99 7.55
CA SER A 74 -16.36 12.05 8.18
C SER A 74 -17.27 12.72 7.16
N GLU A 75 -18.45 13.14 7.58
CA GLU A 75 -19.32 13.97 6.75
C GLU A 75 -18.76 15.39 6.58
N SER A 76 -17.99 15.86 7.56
CA SER A 76 -17.35 17.17 7.57
C SER A 76 -15.97 17.15 6.89
N ASP A 77 -15.60 18.32 6.38
CA ASP A 77 -14.22 18.59 5.99
C ASP A 77 -13.31 18.53 7.23
N GLY A 78 -12.09 18.06 7.04
CA GLY A 78 -11.14 17.86 8.12
C GLY A 78 -10.10 16.79 7.80
N LEU A 79 -9.32 16.42 8.79
CA LEU A 79 -8.30 15.37 8.70
C LEU A 79 -8.17 14.60 10.01
N PHE A 80 -7.73 13.35 9.92
CA PHE A 80 -7.14 12.63 11.05
C PHE A 80 -5.62 12.60 10.91
N SER A 81 -4.90 13.08 11.91
CA SER A 81 -3.43 13.17 11.90
C SER A 81 -2.75 12.12 12.78
N SER A 82 -3.47 11.51 13.70
CA SER A 82 -2.94 10.53 14.63
C SER A 82 -3.98 9.49 15.01
N VAL A 83 -3.52 8.27 15.26
CA VAL A 83 -4.38 7.17 15.68
C VAL A 83 -3.69 6.37 16.78
N TRP A 84 -4.46 5.99 17.79
CA TRP A 84 -4.11 4.95 18.74
C TRP A 84 -5.11 3.81 18.62
N TYR A 85 -4.64 2.56 18.60
CA TYR A 85 -5.49 1.41 18.34
C TYR A 85 -5.03 0.17 19.11
N ASN A 86 -5.98 -0.74 19.34
CA ASN A 86 -5.76 -2.12 19.76
C ASN A 86 -6.86 -3.01 19.14
N ASP A 87 -6.96 -4.27 19.59
CA ASP A 87 -7.94 -5.22 19.07
C ASP A 87 -9.40 -4.86 19.40
N SER A 88 -9.63 -3.99 20.38
CA SER A 88 -10.97 -3.64 20.89
C SER A 88 -11.47 -2.28 20.43
N PHE A 89 -10.59 -1.30 20.23
CA PHE A 89 -10.99 0.05 19.86
C PHE A 89 -9.92 0.78 19.03
N ILE A 90 -10.38 1.84 18.37
CA ILE A 90 -9.56 2.77 17.62
C ILE A 90 -9.94 4.19 18.05
N ILE A 91 -8.93 5.00 18.39
CA ILE A 91 -9.07 6.42 18.70
C ILE A 91 -8.29 7.19 17.65
N ALA A 92 -9.00 8.01 16.86
CA ALA A 92 -8.39 8.90 15.89
C ALA A 92 -8.57 10.36 16.33
N ALA A 93 -7.53 11.16 16.16
CA ALA A 93 -7.54 12.59 16.46
C ALA A 93 -7.01 13.40 15.28
N GLY A 94 -7.49 14.63 15.17
CA GLY A 94 -7.12 15.54 14.11
C GLY A 94 -7.89 16.85 14.20
N SER A 95 -8.15 17.48 13.06
CA SER A 95 -8.79 18.79 12.97
C SER A 95 -9.96 18.77 12.00
N SER A 96 -10.93 19.65 12.22
CA SER A 96 -12.03 19.94 11.30
C SER A 96 -11.92 21.36 10.79
#